data_AF-A0A7M7N7L6-F1
#
_entry.id   AF-A0A7M7N7L6-F1
#
_cell.length_a   1.000
_cell.length_b   1.000
_cell.length_c   1.000
_cell.angle_alpha   90.00
_cell.angle_beta   90.00
_cell.angle_gamma   90.00
#
_symmetry.space_group_name_H-M   'P 1'
#
loop_
_entity.id
_entity.type
_entity.pdbx_description
1 polymer ?
#
loop_
_entity_poly.entity_id
_entity_poly.type
_entity_poly.pdbx_seq_one_letter_code
_entity_poly.pdbx_strand_id
1 'polypeptide(L)'
;MKQDEADLTGTASTLMTYRAIATDAYLVQAFSDPLDAAFGLGRRLRELADRWEDVSEEVLRILDRVEQFAAGFVGQANYSSEVRTILKFSESESKHPVAKIRAAMKANQKPVSRRKCLFCR
;
A
#
# COMPACT_ATOMS: atom_id res chain seq x y z
N MET A 1 -2.80 -0.12 -38.51
CA MET A 1 -2.44 -1.03 -37.40
C MET A 1 -1.15 -0.57 -36.70
N LYS A 2 -1.07 0.68 -36.23
CA LYS A 2 0.11 1.20 -35.48
C LYS A 2 -0.26 1.78 -34.10
N GLN A 3 -1.55 1.80 -33.77
CA GLN A 3 -2.07 2.45 -32.56
C GLN A 3 -2.04 1.51 -31.36
N ASP A 4 -2.29 0.21 -31.57
CA ASP A 4 -2.35 -0.79 -30.48
C ASP A 4 -0.96 -1.12 -29.89
N GLU A 5 0.10 -1.09 -30.70
CA GLU A 5 1.47 -1.42 -30.26
C GLU A 5 2.08 -0.34 -29.34
N ALA A 6 1.75 0.93 -29.58
CA ALA A 6 2.20 2.06 -28.76
C ALA A 6 1.50 2.08 -27.39
N ASP A 7 0.23 1.68 -27.34
CA ASP A 7 -0.57 1.64 -26.11
C ASP A 7 -0.14 0.48 -25.18
N LEU A 8 0.15 -0.69 -25.76
CA LEU A 8 0.70 -1.83 -25.02
C LEU A 8 2.09 -1.53 -24.45
N THR A 9 2.96 -0.86 -25.22
CA THR A 9 4.30 -0.48 -24.76
C THR A 9 4.23 0.55 -23.60
N GLY A 10 3.32 1.52 -23.68
CA GLY A 10 3.08 2.50 -22.61
C GLY A 10 2.53 1.85 -21.33
N THR A 11 1.61 0.90 -21.49
CA THR A 11 1.03 0.12 -20.39
C THR A 11 2.09 -0.74 -19.70
N ALA A 12 2.94 -1.43 -20.46
CA ALA A 12 4.04 -2.24 -19.93
C ALA A 12 5.06 -1.39 -19.14
N SER A 13 5.48 -0.23 -19.69
CA SER A 13 6.41 0.69 -19.01
C SER A 13 5.83 1.21 -17.68
N THR A 14 4.54 1.56 -17.67
CA THR A 14 3.84 1.99 -16.46
C THR A 14 3.80 0.88 -15.42
N LEU A 15 3.53 -0.36 -15.83
CA LEU A 15 3.50 -1.51 -14.94
C LEU A 15 4.89 -1.81 -14.33
N MET A 16 5.95 -1.71 -15.13
CA MET A 16 7.32 -1.84 -14.63
C MET A 16 7.65 -0.77 -13.59
N THR A 17 7.20 0.46 -13.82
CA THR A 17 7.34 1.55 -12.84
C THR A 17 6.65 1.21 -11.53
N TYR A 18 5.40 0.75 -11.58
CA TYR A 18 4.66 0.33 -10.38
C TYR A 18 5.34 -0.84 -9.66
N ARG A 19 5.88 -1.83 -10.39
CA ARG A 19 6.65 -2.92 -9.79
C ARG A 19 7.89 -2.42 -9.06
N ALA A 20 8.62 -1.45 -9.61
CA ALA A 20 9.82 -0.90 -9.00
C ALA A 20 9.52 -0.15 -7.70
N ILE A 21 8.50 0.73 -7.71
CA ILE A 21 8.15 1.55 -6.53
C ILE A 21 7.40 0.77 -5.45
N ALA A 22 6.81 -0.38 -5.79
CA ALA A 22 6.12 -1.26 -4.84
C ALA A 22 7.07 -2.18 -4.06
N THR A 23 8.39 -2.05 -4.24
CA THR A 23 9.37 -2.84 -3.47
C THR A 23 9.50 -2.31 -2.05
N ASP A 24 9.61 -3.22 -1.08
CA ASP A 24 9.75 -2.91 0.34
C ASP A 24 10.92 -1.94 0.62
N ALA A 25 12.06 -2.19 -0.02
CA ALA A 25 13.25 -1.35 0.10
C ALA A 25 12.98 0.10 -0.36
N TYR A 26 12.29 0.27 -1.49
CA TYR A 26 11.92 1.59 -1.98
C TYR A 26 10.93 2.28 -1.05
N LEU A 27 9.89 1.57 -0.59
CA LEU A 27 8.89 2.13 0.30
C LEU A 27 9.47 2.62 1.63
N VAL A 28 10.45 1.91 2.18
CA VAL A 28 11.11 2.30 3.44
C VAL A 28 12.13 3.42 3.23
N GLN A 29 12.86 3.41 2.13
CA GLN A 29 13.95 4.36 1.90
C GLN A 29 13.49 5.70 1.32
N ALA A 30 12.47 5.69 0.45
CA ALA A 30 12.04 6.87 -0.29
C ALA A 30 11.00 7.73 0.46
N PHE A 31 10.33 7.19 1.48
CA PHE A 31 9.23 7.86 2.16
C PHE A 31 9.46 7.98 3.67
N SER A 32 9.14 9.14 4.23
CA SER A 32 9.17 9.40 5.68
C SER A 32 8.08 8.63 6.44
N ASP A 33 6.92 8.40 5.82
CA ASP A 33 5.87 7.50 6.31
C ASP A 33 5.63 6.35 5.30
N PRO A 34 6.36 5.23 5.43
CA PRO A 34 6.22 4.09 4.52
C PRO A 34 4.81 3.48 4.49
N LEU A 35 4.06 3.58 5.60
CA LEU A 35 2.69 3.06 5.67
C LEU A 35 1.70 3.93 4.91
N ASP A 36 1.80 5.26 5.06
CA ASP A 36 0.92 6.16 4.30
C ASP A 36 1.19 6.05 2.80
N ALA A 37 2.46 5.95 2.41
CA ALA A 37 2.88 5.67 1.04
C ALA A 37 2.30 4.34 0.52
N ALA A 38 2.42 3.25 1.28
CA ALA A 38 1.86 1.96 0.91
C ALA A 38 0.32 1.99 0.78
N PHE A 39 -0.38 2.69 1.68
CA PHE A 39 -1.84 2.85 1.59
C PHE A 39 -2.26 3.67 0.38
N GLY A 40 -1.54 4.76 0.09
CA GLY A 40 -1.75 5.58 -1.11
C GLY A 40 -1.55 4.77 -2.38
N LEU A 41 -0.43 4.05 -2.48
CA LEU A 41 -0.10 3.20 -3.60
C LEU A 41 -1.14 2.08 -3.80
N GLY A 42 -1.57 1.43 -2.71
CA GLY A 42 -2.60 0.40 -2.78
C GLY A 42 -3.95 0.90 -3.28
N ARG A 43 -4.36 2.14 -2.94
CA ARG A 43 -5.56 2.75 -3.53
C ARG A 43 -5.39 2.94 -5.03
N ARG A 44 -4.26 3.51 -5.44
CA ARG A 44 -3.98 3.80 -6.85
C ARG A 44 -3.92 2.54 -7.70
N LEU A 45 -3.36 1.45 -7.18
CA LEU A 45 -3.30 0.16 -7.87
C LEU A 45 -4.69 -0.46 -8.04
N ARG A 46 -5.60 -0.31 -7.06
CA ARG A 46 -7.00 -0.75 -7.25
C ARG A 46 -7.73 0.04 -8.33
N GLU A 47 -7.61 1.37 -8.31
CA GLU A 47 -8.14 2.23 -9.38
C GLU A 47 -7.54 1.90 -10.76
N LEU A 48 -6.31 1.37 -10.80
CA LEU A 48 -5.65 0.96 -12.03
C LEU A 48 -6.16 -0.41 -12.49
N ALA A 49 -6.32 -1.38 -11.58
CA ALA A 49 -6.87 -2.69 -11.88
C ALA A 49 -8.32 -2.61 -12.41
N ASP A 50 -9.13 -1.69 -11.87
CA ASP A 50 -10.50 -1.46 -12.35
C ASP A 50 -10.55 -0.84 -13.76
N ARG A 51 -9.51 -0.07 -14.14
CA ARG A 51 -9.44 0.61 -15.45
C ARG A 51 -8.76 -0.24 -16.53
N TRP A 52 -7.83 -1.10 -16.15
CA TRP A 52 -7.01 -1.89 -17.06
C TRP A 52 -7.35 -3.37 -16.92
N GLU A 53 -8.52 -3.78 -17.43
CA GLU A 53 -9.06 -5.13 -17.29
C GLU A 53 -8.07 -6.21 -17.78
N ASP A 54 -7.41 -5.97 -18.92
CA ASP A 54 -6.47 -6.89 -19.57
C ASP A 54 -5.18 -7.17 -18.76
N VAL A 55 -4.79 -6.25 -17.86
CA VAL A 55 -3.60 -6.41 -16.99
C VAL A 55 -3.95 -6.37 -15.51
N SER A 56 -5.24 -6.48 -15.19
CA SER A 56 -5.78 -6.38 -13.83
C SER A 56 -5.12 -7.39 -12.89
N GLU A 57 -4.90 -8.64 -13.33
CA GLU A 57 -4.22 -9.67 -12.52
C GLU A 57 -2.81 -9.24 -12.09
N GLU A 58 -2.05 -8.64 -12.99
CA GLU A 58 -0.68 -8.23 -12.69
C GLU A 58 -0.64 -7.02 -11.77
N VAL A 59 -1.56 -6.07 -11.97
CA VAL A 59 -1.75 -4.94 -11.05
C VAL A 59 -2.17 -5.44 -9.67
N LEU A 60 -3.05 -6.44 -9.59
CA LEU A 60 -3.48 -7.05 -8.33
C LEU A 60 -2.34 -7.81 -7.62
N ARG A 61 -1.40 -8.43 -8.35
CA ARG A 61 -0.19 -9.02 -7.74
C ARG A 61 0.70 -7.96 -7.11
N ILE A 62 0.87 -6.81 -7.77
CA ILE A 62 1.64 -5.69 -7.21
C ILE A 62 0.94 -5.16 -5.96
N LEU A 63 -0.38 -5.01 -6.03
CA LEU A 63 -1.20 -4.59 -4.89
C LEU A 63 -1.00 -5.52 -3.69
N ASP A 64 -1.10 -6.83 -3.89
CA ASP A 64 -0.94 -7.82 -2.81
C ASP A 64 0.41 -7.67 -2.10
N ARG A 65 1.50 -7.43 -2.83
CA ARG A 65 2.81 -7.16 -2.23
C ARG A 65 2.81 -5.90 -1.36
N VAL A 66 2.18 -4.83 -1.83
CA VAL A 66 2.06 -3.58 -1.06
C VAL A 66 1.20 -3.79 0.19
N GLU A 67 0.13 -4.58 0.12
CA GLU A 67 -0.69 -4.93 1.31
C GLU A 67 0.09 -5.79 2.31
N GLN A 68 0.87 -6.76 1.82
CA GLN A 68 1.72 -7.62 2.63
C GLN A 68 2.83 -6.81 3.32
N PHE A 69 3.47 -5.88 2.60
CA PHE A 69 4.42 -4.94 3.18
C PHE A 69 3.80 -4.17 4.33
N ALA A 70 2.65 -3.53 4.12
CA ALA A 70 1.99 -2.72 5.14
C ALA A 70 1.61 -3.56 6.38
N ALA A 71 1.10 -4.77 6.17
CA ALA A 71 0.79 -5.70 7.25
C ALA A 71 2.07 -6.16 7.98
N GLY A 72 3.13 -6.50 7.25
CA GLY A 72 4.43 -6.89 7.79
C GLY A 72 5.04 -5.80 8.64
N PHE A 73 5.03 -4.56 8.14
CA PHE A 73 5.55 -3.37 8.81
C PHE A 73 4.87 -3.13 10.17
N VAL A 74 3.53 -3.20 10.22
CA VAL A 74 2.79 -3.13 11.49
C VAL A 74 3.08 -4.34 12.40
N GLY A 75 3.36 -5.50 11.81
CA GLY A 75 3.68 -6.74 12.53
C GLY A 75 5.05 -6.77 13.20
N GLN A 76 5.99 -5.92 12.80
CA GLN A 76 7.30 -5.81 13.44
C GLN A 76 7.26 -5.07 14.78
N ALA A 77 6.15 -4.39 15.08
CA ALA A 77 5.97 -3.72 16.37
C ALA A 77 5.77 -4.78 17.49
N ASN A 78 6.69 -4.79 18.44
CA ASN A 78 6.69 -5.74 19.56
C ASN A 78 5.93 -5.19 20.77
N TYR A 79 5.79 -3.87 20.86
CA TYR A 79 5.12 -3.22 21.98
C TYR A 79 3.85 -2.48 21.54
N SER A 80 2.85 -2.47 22.41
CA SER A 80 1.61 -1.70 22.20
C SER A 80 1.87 -0.19 22.06
N SER A 81 2.95 0.33 22.66
CA SER A 81 3.43 1.69 22.47
C SER A 81 3.91 1.93 21.03
N GLU A 82 4.68 1.02 20.45
CA GLU A 82 5.15 1.09 19.06
C GLU A 82 3.98 1.02 18.08
N VAL A 83 3.04 0.08 18.29
CA VAL A 83 1.81 -0.01 17.49
C VAL A 83 1.03 1.31 17.55
N ARG A 84 0.87 1.89 18.75
CA ARG A 84 0.21 3.18 18.93
C ARG A 84 0.95 4.31 18.22
N THR A 85 2.27 4.34 18.28
CA THR A 85 3.10 5.32 17.58
C THR A 85 2.96 5.17 16.08
N ILE A 86 3.07 3.97 15.54
CA ILE A 86 2.90 3.67 14.11
C ILE A 86 1.52 4.10 13.62
N LEU A 87 0.46 3.84 14.38
CA LEU A 87 -0.93 4.20 14.06
C LEU A 87 -1.24 5.70 14.26
N LYS A 88 -0.49 6.40 15.10
CA LYS A 88 -0.59 7.86 15.31
C LYS A 88 0.35 8.67 14.42
N PHE A 89 1.40 8.06 13.86
CA PHE A 89 2.43 8.75 13.10
C PHE A 89 1.78 9.47 11.92
N SER A 90 1.85 10.78 11.97
CA SER A 90 1.36 11.74 11.00
C SER A 90 2.25 12.96 11.22
N GLU A 91 2.85 13.48 10.15
CA GLU A 91 3.73 14.67 10.20
C GLU A 91 3.02 15.89 10.84
N SER A 92 1.69 15.87 10.91
CA SER A 92 0.87 16.75 11.76
C SER A 92 0.39 16.01 13.02
N GLU A 93 0.75 16.53 14.20
CA GLU A 93 0.41 15.98 15.53
C GLU A 93 -1.11 15.90 15.84
N SER A 94 -1.98 16.40 14.95
CA SER A 94 -3.41 16.60 15.22
C SER A 94 -4.33 15.46 14.78
N LYS A 95 -3.81 14.32 14.31
CA LYS A 95 -4.67 13.21 13.86
C LYS A 95 -4.86 12.13 14.92
N HIS A 96 -6.12 11.93 15.29
CA HIS A 96 -6.59 10.88 16.20
C HIS A 96 -5.98 9.50 15.86
N PRO A 97 -5.66 8.62 16.84
CA PRO A 97 -5.04 7.29 16.62
C PRO A 97 -5.79 6.34 15.67
N VAL A 98 -7.02 6.68 15.32
CA VAL A 98 -7.88 5.92 14.41
C VAL A 98 -7.72 6.42 12.96
N ALA A 99 -6.96 7.48 12.71
CA ALA A 99 -6.78 8.06 11.38
C ALA A 99 -6.08 7.09 10.41
N LYS A 100 -5.02 6.39 10.84
CA LYS A 100 -4.37 5.35 10.02
C LYS A 100 -5.23 4.10 9.86
N ILE A 101 -5.97 3.72 10.89
CA ILE A 101 -6.96 2.63 10.78
C ILE A 101 -8.03 2.99 9.75
N ARG A 102 -8.56 4.21 9.80
CA ARG A 102 -9.53 4.74 8.83
C ARG A 102 -8.92 4.85 7.44
N ALA A 103 -7.65 5.23 7.33
CA ALA A 103 -6.93 5.26 6.05
C ALA A 103 -6.78 3.85 5.48
N ALA A 104 -6.41 2.86 6.29
CA ALA A 104 -6.32 1.44 5.91
C ALA A 104 -7.70 0.89 5.48
N MET A 105 -8.77 1.23 6.20
CA MET A 105 -10.15 0.86 5.84
C MET A 105 -10.59 1.50 4.52
N LYS A 106 -10.37 2.81 4.35
CA LYS A 106 -10.65 3.52 3.09
C LYS A 106 -9.81 2.97 1.94
N ALA A 107 -8.61 2.50 2.25
CA ALA A 107 -7.72 1.86 1.31
C ALA A 107 -7.97 0.36 1.21
N ASN A 108 -9.12 -0.20 1.64
CA ASN A 108 -9.50 -1.62 1.50
C ASN A 108 -8.39 -2.64 1.86
N GLN A 109 -7.52 -2.29 2.80
CA GLN A 109 -6.39 -3.12 3.24
C GLN A 109 -6.92 -4.26 4.13
N LYS A 110 -7.42 -5.33 3.50
CA LYS A 110 -8.00 -6.49 4.19
C LYS A 110 -7.06 -7.13 5.23
N PRO A 111 -5.75 -7.33 4.98
CA PRO A 111 -4.87 -7.98 5.95
C PRO A 111 -4.53 -7.10 7.16
N VAL A 112 -4.49 -5.77 7.01
CA VAL A 112 -4.24 -4.82 8.11
C VAL A 112 -5.43 -4.75 9.06
N SER A 113 -6.66 -4.73 8.54
CA SER A 113 -7.88 -4.62 9.34
C SER A 113 -8.30 -5.93 10.04
N ARG A 114 -7.84 -7.10 9.56
CA ARG A 114 -8.30 -8.42 10.03
C ARG A 114 -7.43 -9.06 11.11
N ARG A 115 -6.33 -8.44 11.54
CA ARG A 115 -5.55 -8.97 12.67
C ARG A 115 -6.33 -8.84 13.97
N LYS A 116 -6.94 -9.95 14.40
CA LYS A 116 -7.72 -10.10 15.65
C LYS A 116 -6.94 -9.82 16.94
N CYS A 117 -5.64 -9.60 16.88
CA CYS A 117 -4.79 -9.36 18.06
C CYS A 117 -3.76 -8.26 17.75
N LEU A 118 -4.21 -7.01 17.69
CA LEU A 118 -3.34 -5.83 17.76
C LEU A 118 -3.08 -5.38 19.22
N PHE A 119 -3.67 -6.06 20.20
CA PHE A 119 -3.71 -5.63 21.60
C PHE A 119 -3.42 -6.74 22.64
N CYS A 120 -3.08 -7.96 22.20
CA CYS A 120 -2.75 -9.08 23.09
C CYS A 120 -1.29 -9.48 22.91
N ARG A 121 -0.38 -8.68 23.45
CA ARG A 121 0.90 -9.11 24.03
C ARG A 121 1.41 -8.02 24.96
#